data_AF-A0A7J6S6S6-F1
#
_entry.id   AF-A0A7J6S6S6-F1
#
_cell.length_a   1.000
_cell.length_b   1.000
_cell.length_c   1.000
_cell.angle_alpha   90.00
_cell.angle_beta   90.00
_cell.angle_gamma   90.00
#
_symmetry.space_group_name_H-M   'P 1'
#
loop_
_entity.id
_entity.type
_entity.pdbx_description
1 polymer ?
#
loop_
_entity_poly.entity_id
_entity_poly.type
_entity_poly.pdbx_seq_one_letter_code
_entity_poly.pdbx_strand_id
1 'polypeptide(L)'
;MDQAAILLSRRGAATHITFTPVLKAEPVPLPQGSQFIVANSLVSSAKAETAPFRYNKRVFECRIAAYLVHKGLGLDEALVKDICTYNFADLMNNTGVTDLSQMLNKCEAILPEEPQTREQISAVVPQSIIDRLLDHRCGRSVWELNDDFHLLERTRHV
;
A
#
# COMPACT_ATOMS: atom_id res chain seq x y z
N MET A 1 -9.00 -5.40 -6.10
CA MET A 1 -8.64 -6.40 -7.13
C MET A 1 -9.70 -7.47 -7.24
N ASP A 2 -9.97 -8.25 -6.19
CA ASP A 2 -10.84 -9.44 -6.22
C ASP A 2 -12.22 -9.20 -6.85
N GLN A 3 -12.92 -8.15 -6.43
CA GLN A 3 -14.23 -7.78 -6.99
C GLN A 3 -14.16 -7.46 -8.49
N ALA A 4 -13.10 -6.77 -8.94
CA ALA A 4 -12.91 -6.45 -10.34
C ALA A 4 -12.60 -7.70 -11.17
N ALA A 5 -11.80 -8.63 -10.64
CA ALA A 5 -11.54 -9.91 -11.30
C ALA A 5 -12.83 -10.74 -11.44
N ILE A 6 -13.65 -10.82 -10.39
CA ILE A 6 -14.94 -11.54 -10.41
C ILE A 6 -15.86 -10.99 -11.51
N LEU A 7 -15.93 -9.67 -11.66
CA LEU A 7 -16.90 -9.01 -12.54
C LEU A 7 -16.40 -8.84 -13.98
N LEU A 8 -15.09 -8.68 -14.20
CA LEU A 8 -14.55 -8.20 -15.47
C LEU A 8 -13.68 -9.23 -16.20
N SER A 9 -13.28 -10.32 -15.54
CA SER A 9 -12.46 -11.36 -16.18
C SER A 9 -13.24 -12.14 -17.24
N ARG A 10 -12.53 -12.59 -18.28
CA ARG A 10 -13.10 -13.34 -19.41
C ARG A 10 -12.51 -14.74 -19.46
N ARG A 11 -13.33 -15.72 -19.87
CA ARG A 11 -12.90 -17.11 -20.05
C ARG A 11 -11.71 -17.18 -21.01
N GLY A 12 -10.68 -17.96 -20.63
CA GLY A 12 -9.52 -18.25 -21.48
C GLY A 12 -8.40 -17.21 -21.43
N ALA A 13 -8.49 -16.20 -20.56
CA ALA A 13 -7.44 -15.19 -20.38
C ALA A 13 -7.26 -14.85 -18.89
N ALA A 14 -6.04 -14.44 -18.53
CA ALA A 14 -5.83 -13.65 -17.32
C ALA A 14 -6.38 -12.23 -17.53
N THR A 15 -6.34 -11.39 -16.50
CA THR A 15 -6.84 -10.01 -16.58
C THR A 15 -5.82 -9.05 -15.99
N HIS A 16 -5.37 -8.10 -16.80
CA HIS A 16 -4.59 -6.95 -16.34
C HIS A 16 -5.56 -5.88 -15.85
N ILE A 17 -5.52 -5.58 -14.55
CA ILE A 17 -6.43 -4.62 -13.91
C ILE A 17 -5.64 -3.37 -13.54
N THR A 18 -6.06 -2.24 -14.10
CA THR A 18 -5.54 -0.91 -13.77
C THR A 18 -6.56 -0.19 -12.92
N PHE A 19 -6.18 0.35 -11.76
CA PHE A 19 -7.10 1.06 -10.86
C PHE A 19 -7.12 2.57 -11.08
N THR A 20 -5.95 3.16 -11.31
CA THR A 20 -5.74 4.61 -11.40
C THR A 20 -5.26 4.98 -12.81
N PRO A 21 -5.73 6.07 -13.42
CA PRO A 21 -6.78 6.99 -12.92
C PRO A 21 -8.20 6.45 -13.07
N VAL A 22 -8.40 5.40 -13.87
CA VAL A 22 -9.72 4.80 -14.14
C VAL A 22 -9.61 3.29 -14.09
N LEU A 23 -10.61 2.62 -13.50
CA LEU A 23 -10.70 1.18 -13.48
C LEU A 23 -10.79 0.62 -14.91
N LYS A 24 -9.78 -0.13 -15.33
CA LYS A 24 -9.75 -0.87 -16.60
C LYS A 24 -9.41 -2.33 -16.34
N ALA A 25 -9.94 -3.21 -17.19
CA ALA A 25 -9.67 -4.63 -17.17
C ALA A 25 -9.42 -5.11 -18.61
N GLU A 26 -8.20 -5.55 -18.87
CA GLU A 26 -7.76 -5.96 -20.20
C GLU A 26 -7.44 -7.47 -20.19
N PRO A 27 -7.96 -8.26 -21.13
CA PRO A 27 -7.65 -9.68 -21.20
C PRO A 27 -6.18 -9.90 -21.58
N VAL A 28 -5.50 -10.79 -20.87
CA VAL A 28 -4.12 -11.19 -21.15
C VAL A 28 -4.11 -12.68 -21.51
N PRO A 29 -3.89 -13.04 -22.79
CA PRO A 29 -3.75 -14.43 -23.19
C PRO A 29 -2.59 -15.10 -22.46
N LEU A 30 -2.79 -16.33 -22.01
CA LEU A 30 -1.73 -17.10 -21.38
C LEU A 30 -0.84 -17.75 -22.45
N PRO A 31 0.49 -17.89 -22.20
CA PRO A 31 1.38 -18.58 -23.12
C PRO A 31 0.94 -20.02 -23.38
N GLN A 32 1.01 -20.45 -24.65
CA GLN A 32 0.68 -21.83 -25.01
C GLN A 32 1.65 -22.81 -24.32
N GLY A 33 1.11 -23.94 -23.85
CA GLY A 33 1.90 -24.97 -23.15
C GLY A 33 2.19 -24.65 -21.68
N SER A 34 1.72 -23.51 -21.17
CA SER A 34 1.81 -23.18 -19.74
C SER A 34 0.49 -23.46 -19.02
N GLN A 35 0.56 -23.90 -17.77
CA GLN A 35 -0.59 -24.13 -16.90
C GLN A 35 -0.33 -23.54 -15.52
N PHE A 36 -1.34 -22.93 -14.92
CA PHE A 36 -1.32 -22.53 -13.52
C PHE A 36 -2.01 -23.60 -12.69
N ILE A 37 -1.30 -24.12 -11.68
CA ILE A 37 -1.85 -25.09 -10.74
C ILE A 37 -2.01 -24.40 -9.39
N VAL A 38 -3.20 -24.48 -8.81
CA VAL A 38 -3.48 -23.95 -7.46
C VAL A 38 -3.36 -25.09 -6.46
N ALA A 39 -2.32 -25.03 -5.62
CA ALA A 39 -2.14 -25.95 -4.49
C ALA A 39 -2.47 -25.22 -3.18
N ASN A 40 -3.46 -25.73 -2.44
CA ASN A 40 -3.86 -25.15 -1.16
C ASN A 40 -2.90 -25.60 -0.04
N SER A 41 -2.33 -24.66 0.71
CA SER A 41 -1.40 -24.96 1.82
C SER A 41 -2.08 -25.63 3.03
N LEU A 42 -3.41 -25.60 3.10
CA LEU A 42 -4.22 -26.09 4.22
C LEU A 42 -3.98 -25.37 5.56
N VAL A 43 -3.17 -24.30 5.57
CA VAL A 43 -2.93 -23.49 6.77
C VAL A 43 -4.13 -22.57 7.00
N SER A 44 -4.75 -22.68 8.18
CA SER A 44 -5.83 -21.77 8.57
C SER A 44 -5.30 -20.34 8.75
N SER A 45 -6.02 -19.37 8.17
CA SER A 45 -5.73 -17.95 8.31
C SER A 45 -6.96 -17.23 8.84
N ALA A 46 -6.95 -16.89 10.13
CA ALA A 46 -8.00 -16.10 10.78
C ALA A 46 -7.90 -14.62 10.36
N LYS A 47 -8.24 -14.35 9.09
CA LYS A 47 -7.99 -13.05 8.44
C LYS A 47 -8.62 -11.87 9.16
N ALA A 48 -9.80 -12.03 9.75
CA ALA A 48 -10.50 -10.96 10.46
C ALA A 48 -9.83 -10.64 11.80
N GLU A 49 -9.51 -11.66 12.60
CA GLU A 49 -8.92 -11.51 13.93
C GLU A 49 -7.46 -11.03 13.87
N THR A 50 -6.71 -11.56 12.90
CA THR A 50 -5.29 -11.20 12.72
C THR A 50 -5.10 -9.96 11.86
N ALA A 51 -6.18 -9.38 11.31
CA ALA A 51 -6.11 -8.23 10.40
C ALA A 51 -5.30 -7.05 10.95
N PRO A 52 -5.49 -6.62 12.22
CA PRO A 52 -4.78 -5.48 12.79
C PRO A 52 -3.25 -5.68 12.87
N PHE A 53 -2.78 -6.92 12.94
CA PHE A 53 -1.36 -7.28 13.01
C PHE A 53 -0.77 -7.65 11.66
N ARG A 54 -1.63 -7.97 10.69
CA ARG A 54 -1.25 -8.47 9.36
C ARG A 54 -1.75 -7.51 8.29
N TYR A 55 -2.86 -7.83 7.64
CA TYR A 55 -3.30 -7.12 6.43
C TYR A 55 -3.44 -5.61 6.63
N ASN A 56 -4.16 -5.18 7.68
CA ASN A 56 -4.40 -3.77 7.94
C ASN A 56 -3.14 -3.03 8.37
N LYS A 57 -2.22 -3.71 9.08
CA LYS A 57 -0.91 -3.15 9.43
C LYS A 57 -0.13 -2.74 8.18
N ARG A 58 -0.08 -3.62 7.17
CA ARG A 58 0.64 -3.34 5.92
C ARG A 58 0.04 -2.15 5.17
N VAL A 59 -1.29 -2.05 5.13
CA VAL A 59 -1.97 -0.87 4.54
C VAL A 59 -1.62 0.41 5.31
N PHE A 60 -1.59 0.36 6.64
CA PHE A 60 -1.23 1.49 7.48
C PHE A 60 0.22 1.94 7.25
N GLU A 61 1.17 1.00 7.28
CA GLU A 61 2.59 1.25 7.01
C GLU A 61 2.81 1.90 5.65
N CYS A 62 2.17 1.39 4.58
CA CYS A 62 2.31 1.97 3.24
C CYS A 62 1.76 3.40 3.15
N ARG A 63 0.68 3.74 3.86
CA ARG A 63 0.14 5.11 3.88
C ARG A 63 1.09 6.07 4.58
N ILE A 64 1.60 5.68 5.74
CA ILE A 64 2.59 6.48 6.47
C ILE A 64 3.85 6.66 5.63
N ALA A 65 4.35 5.59 5.02
CA ALA A 65 5.53 5.64 4.16
C ALA A 65 5.33 6.57 2.96
N ALA A 66 4.20 6.45 2.24
CA ALA A 66 3.89 7.32 1.10
C ALA A 66 3.80 8.80 1.53
N TYR A 67 3.21 9.09 2.69
CA TYR A 67 3.14 10.45 3.23
C TYR A 67 4.51 11.00 3.66
N LEU A 68 5.35 10.19 4.30
CA LEU A 68 6.69 10.62 4.68
C LEU A 68 7.57 10.90 3.47
N VAL A 69 7.50 10.07 2.42
CA VAL A 69 8.21 10.33 1.17
C VAL A 69 7.66 11.58 0.49
N HIS A 70 6.34 11.77 0.45
CA HIS A 70 5.71 13.00 -0.05
C HIS A 70 6.29 14.26 0.62
N LYS A 71 6.29 14.26 1.96
CA LYS A 71 6.83 15.36 2.77
C LYS A 71 8.34 15.52 2.59
N GLY A 72 9.09 14.43 2.57
CA GLY A 72 10.54 14.43 2.39
C GLY A 72 10.99 14.94 1.02
N LEU A 73 10.14 14.80 0.00
CA LEU A 73 10.34 15.38 -1.33
C LEU A 73 9.92 16.86 -1.43
N GLY A 74 9.36 17.44 -0.36
CA GLY A 74 8.93 18.84 -0.33
C GLY A 74 7.72 19.13 -1.23
N LEU A 75 6.86 18.13 -1.45
CA LEU A 75 5.63 18.31 -2.22
C LEU A 75 4.57 19.09 -1.41
N ASP A 76 3.66 19.75 -2.11
CA ASP A 76 2.55 20.48 -1.50
C ASP A 76 1.57 19.53 -0.81
N GLU A 77 1.38 19.70 0.50
CA GLU A 77 0.48 18.89 1.32
C GLU A 77 -0.97 18.94 0.82
N ALA A 78 -1.38 19.99 0.10
CA ALA A 78 -2.72 20.08 -0.51
C ALA A 78 -3.00 18.98 -1.55
N LEU A 79 -1.95 18.35 -2.08
CA LEU A 79 -2.07 17.20 -2.98
C LEU A 79 -2.48 15.92 -2.23
N VAL A 80 -2.28 15.85 -0.91
CA VAL A 80 -2.76 14.78 -0.05
C VAL A 80 -4.17 15.12 0.44
N LYS A 81 -5.17 14.89 -0.42
CA LYS A 81 -6.58 15.20 -0.10
C LYS A 81 -7.13 14.42 1.09
N ASP A 82 -6.78 13.14 1.17
CA ASP A 82 -7.10 12.26 2.30
C ASP A 82 -6.02 11.19 2.43
N ILE A 83 -5.34 11.17 3.57
CA ILE A 83 -4.32 10.17 3.90
C ILE A 83 -4.87 8.73 3.84
N CYS A 84 -6.17 8.54 4.06
CA CYS A 84 -6.79 7.21 4.03
C CYS A 84 -6.89 6.62 2.61
N THR A 85 -6.77 7.46 1.57
CA THR A 85 -6.76 7.02 0.17
C THR A 85 -5.40 7.24 -0.50
N TYR A 86 -4.55 8.09 0.07
CA TYR A 86 -3.23 8.39 -0.45
C TYR A 86 -2.33 7.15 -0.47
N ASN A 87 -1.76 6.84 -1.64
CA ASN A 87 -0.92 5.66 -1.85
C ASN A 87 0.30 5.97 -2.75
N PHE A 88 1.16 4.98 -2.99
CA PHE A 88 2.38 5.16 -3.79
C PHE A 88 2.10 5.55 -5.25
N ALA A 89 0.98 5.14 -5.85
CA ALA A 89 0.62 5.60 -7.19
C ALA A 89 0.30 7.10 -7.20
N ASP A 90 -0.39 7.60 -6.16
CA ASP A 90 -0.65 9.04 -6.02
C ASP A 90 0.66 9.82 -5.79
N LEU A 91 1.58 9.28 -5.00
CA LEU A 91 2.92 9.84 -4.82
C LEU A 91 3.69 9.92 -6.13
N MET A 92 3.75 8.83 -6.91
CA MET A 92 4.38 8.81 -8.23
C MET A 92 3.74 9.84 -9.18
N ASN A 93 2.41 9.93 -9.20
CA ASN A 93 1.71 10.92 -10.01
C ASN A 93 2.05 12.35 -9.59
N ASN A 94 2.08 12.65 -8.28
CA ASN A 94 2.40 13.98 -7.75
C ASN A 94 3.86 14.39 -8.00
N THR A 95 4.78 13.42 -8.05
CA THR A 95 6.19 13.67 -8.39
C THR A 95 6.45 13.74 -9.89
N GLY A 96 5.54 13.20 -10.72
CA GLY A 96 5.76 12.98 -12.15
C GLY A 96 6.78 11.88 -12.47
N VAL A 97 7.24 11.11 -11.48
CA VAL A 97 8.20 10.01 -11.68
C VAL A 97 7.45 8.78 -12.15
N THR A 98 7.80 8.28 -13.34
CA THR A 98 7.20 7.07 -13.92
C THR A 98 8.07 5.83 -13.78
N ASP A 99 9.37 6.01 -13.52
CA ASP A 99 10.31 4.91 -13.32
C ASP A 99 10.30 4.43 -11.86
N LEU A 100 10.02 3.14 -11.67
CA LEU A 100 9.92 2.53 -10.35
C LEU A 100 11.27 2.52 -9.61
N SER A 101 12.37 2.29 -10.33
CA SER A 101 13.71 2.26 -9.71
C SER A 101 14.11 3.64 -9.19
N GLN A 102 13.82 4.69 -9.96
CA GLN A 102 14.03 6.07 -9.56
C GLN A 102 13.17 6.44 -8.35
N MET A 103 11.91 6.01 -8.31
CA MET A 103 11.04 6.24 -7.15
C MET A 103 11.57 5.49 -5.92
N LEU A 104 11.97 4.23 -6.09
CA LEU A 104 12.50 3.41 -4.99
C LEU A 104 13.74 4.05 -4.36
N ASN A 105 14.68 4.54 -5.17
CA ASN A 105 15.88 5.24 -4.67
C ASN A 105 15.52 6.48 -3.83
N LYS A 106 14.47 7.22 -4.23
CA LYS A 106 13.97 8.37 -3.46
C LYS A 106 13.35 7.93 -2.14
N CYS A 107 12.57 6.85 -2.15
CA CYS A 107 11.99 6.27 -0.95
C CYS A 107 13.07 5.81 0.03
N GLU A 108 14.10 5.12 -0.45
CA GLU A 108 15.23 4.64 0.36
C GLU A 108 16.05 5.77 0.98
N ALA A 109 16.19 6.91 0.28
CA ALA A 109 16.89 8.06 0.82
C ALA A 109 16.12 8.80 1.93
N ILE A 110 14.80 8.61 2.02
CA ILE A 110 13.92 9.33 2.95
C ILE A 110 13.46 8.45 4.11
N LEU A 111 13.12 7.19 3.84
CA LEU A 111 12.52 6.32 4.83
C LEU A 111 13.61 5.67 5.71
N PRO A 112 13.36 5.53 7.02
CA PRO A 112 14.28 4.85 7.91
C PRO A 112 14.37 3.35 7.57
N GLU A 113 15.58 2.81 7.64
CA GLU A 113 15.84 1.39 7.41
C GLU A 113 15.29 0.52 8.55
N GLU A 114 15.43 0.99 9.78
CA GLU A 114 14.95 0.29 10.97
C GLU A 114 13.43 0.48 11.19
N PRO A 115 12.73 -0.53 11.75
CA PRO A 115 11.33 -0.39 12.14
C PRO A 115 11.10 0.80 13.06
N GLN A 116 10.03 1.54 12.80
CA GLN A 116 9.69 2.74 13.57
C GLN A 116 8.67 2.42 14.67
N THR A 117 8.87 3.02 15.84
CA THR A 117 7.91 3.05 16.94
C THR A 117 6.82 4.08 16.70
N ARG A 118 5.74 4.02 17.50
CA ARG A 118 4.66 5.00 17.47
C ARG A 118 5.17 6.40 17.79
N GLU A 119 6.05 6.50 18.76
CA GLU A 119 6.66 7.76 19.22
C GLU A 119 7.51 8.38 18.11
N GLN A 120 8.30 7.58 17.41
CA GLN A 120 9.09 8.03 16.26
C GLN A 120 8.20 8.50 15.11
N ILE A 121 7.11 7.78 14.80
CA ILE A 121 6.15 8.22 13.78
C ILE A 121 5.47 9.52 14.19
N SER A 122 4.97 9.61 15.43
CA SER A 122 4.33 10.82 15.98
C SER A 122 5.25 12.03 16.05
N ALA A 123 6.57 11.83 16.10
CA ALA A 123 7.54 12.92 16.06
C ALA A 123 7.64 13.58 14.67
N VAL A 124 7.36 12.85 13.59
CA VAL A 124 7.56 13.32 12.20
C VAL A 124 6.27 13.49 11.39
N VAL A 125 5.22 12.76 11.74
CA VAL A 125 3.89 12.85 11.12
C VAL A 125 2.99 13.78 11.95
N PRO A 126 2.33 14.78 11.34
CA PRO A 126 1.41 15.66 12.05
C PRO A 126 0.28 14.90 12.75
N GLN A 127 -0.10 15.36 13.96
CA GLN A 127 -1.15 14.70 14.75
C GLN A 127 -2.48 14.59 14.00
N SER A 128 -2.85 15.60 13.21
CA SER A 128 -4.07 15.58 12.39
C SER A 128 -4.10 14.43 11.37
N ILE A 129 -2.95 14.06 10.81
CA ILE A 129 -2.82 12.94 9.87
C ILE A 129 -2.94 11.61 10.61
N ILE A 130 -2.33 11.49 11.79
CA ILE A 130 -2.46 10.31 12.65
C ILE A 130 -3.92 10.14 13.04
N ASP A 131 -4.56 11.15 13.61
CA ASP A 131 -5.97 11.11 14.05
C ASP A 131 -6.88 10.67 12.90
N ARG A 132 -6.69 11.26 11.70
CA ARG A 132 -7.45 10.88 10.50
C ARG A 132 -7.28 9.40 10.13
N LEU A 133 -6.07 8.85 10.26
CA LEU A 133 -5.80 7.42 10.04
C LEU A 133 -6.43 6.55 11.13
N LEU A 134 -6.35 6.96 12.40
CA LEU A 134 -6.92 6.21 13.53
C LEU A 134 -8.45 6.11 13.43
N ASP A 135 -9.11 7.19 13.03
CA ASP A 135 -10.56 7.24 12.86
C ASP A 135 -11.05 6.44 11.64
N HIS A 136 -10.16 6.10 10.72
CA HIS A 136 -10.53 5.34 9.53
C HIS A 136 -10.47 3.82 9.75
N ARG A 137 -11.67 3.22 9.80
CA ARG A 137 -11.89 1.76 9.82
C ARG A 137 -11.15 1.07 10.96
N CYS A 138 -9.99 0.51 10.66
CA CYS A 138 -9.18 -0.34 11.52
C CYS A 138 -7.90 0.35 12.00
N GLY A 139 -7.70 1.63 11.68
CA GLY A 139 -6.47 2.36 12.00
C GLY A 139 -6.18 2.37 13.50
N ARG A 140 -7.18 2.64 14.34
CA ARG A 140 -7.04 2.56 15.81
C ARG A 140 -6.54 1.21 16.27
N SER A 141 -7.16 0.11 15.81
CA SER A 141 -6.73 -1.24 16.19
C SER A 141 -5.31 -1.54 15.72
N VAL A 142 -4.91 -1.09 14.52
CA VAL A 142 -3.53 -1.25 14.05
C VAL A 142 -2.56 -0.47 14.95
N TRP A 143 -2.90 0.77 15.31
CA TRP A 143 -2.03 1.62 16.12
C TRP A 143 -1.89 1.16 17.57
N GLU A 144 -2.97 0.70 18.20
CA GLU A 144 -2.94 0.30 19.60
C GLU A 144 -2.27 -1.07 19.80
N LEU A 145 -2.40 -1.97 18.81
CA LEU A 145 -1.97 -3.37 18.91
C LEU A 145 -0.57 -3.65 18.33
N ASN A 146 0.14 -2.64 17.84
CA ASN A 146 1.47 -2.80 17.25
C ASN A 146 2.44 -1.75 17.81
N ASP A 147 3.67 -2.19 18.08
CA ASP A 147 4.75 -1.35 18.59
C ASP A 147 5.81 -0.99 17.54
N ASP A 148 5.80 -1.67 16.39
CA ASP A 148 6.73 -1.47 15.28
C ASP A 148 6.02 -1.31 13.93
N PHE A 149 6.65 -0.54 13.03
CA PHE A 149 6.17 -0.24 11.69
C PHE A 149 7.34 -0.26 10.69
N HIS A 150 7.29 -1.21 9.74
CA HIS A 150 8.37 -1.52 8.81
C HIS A 150 8.25 -0.73 7.50
N LEU A 151 8.37 0.59 7.58
CA LEU A 151 8.02 1.49 6.48
C LEU A 151 8.82 1.21 5.20
N LEU A 152 10.15 1.12 5.28
CA LEU A 152 10.98 0.91 4.10
C LEU A 152 10.81 -0.50 3.50
N GLU A 153 10.72 -1.53 4.33
CA GLU A 153 10.49 -2.91 3.88
C GLU A 153 9.17 -3.03 3.08
N ARG A 154 8.11 -2.35 3.52
CA ARG A 154 6.83 -2.35 2.81
C ARG A 154 6.87 -1.52 1.54
N THR A 155 7.59 -0.41 1.54
CA THR A 155 7.81 0.36 0.32
C THR A 155 8.58 -0.42 -0.74
N ARG A 156 9.64 -1.16 -0.35
CA ARG A 156 10.41 -2.03 -1.27
C ARG A 156 9.58 -3.17 -1.87
N HIS A 157 8.58 -3.65 -1.13
CA HIS A 157 7.73 -4.74 -1.56
C HIS A 157 6.70 -4.32 -2.63
N VAL A 158 6.19 -3.09 -2.53
CA VAL A 158 5.16 -2.55 -3.43
C VAL A 158 5.80 -2.05 -4.71
#